data_AF-A0A0B2VLU6-F1
#
_entry.id   AF-A0A0B2VLU6-F1
#
_cell.length_a   1.000
_cell.length_b   1.000
_cell.length_c   1.000
_cell.angle_alpha   90.00
_cell.angle_beta   90.00
_cell.angle_gamma   90.00
#
_symmetry.space_group_name_H-M   'P 1'
#
loop_
_entity.id
_entity.type
_entity.pdbx_description
1 polymer ?
#
loop_
_entity_poly.entity_id
_entity_poly.type
_entity_poly.pdbx_seq_one_letter_code
_entity_poly.pdbx_strand_id
1 'polypeptide(L)'
;MEPGDKVRPNLETLLRNAVRAFPYHQSLLFQMLVKAIAETKFGDRPDSYVYIAQALFGQRMTTTTQFCAVCGVADSKKRCKACKLPYCSVSCQKLDWPIHKRCCSSIAETLREEANRSSIQYVEELPIGGSNHDELAQDEQAAKVVSSDVTCVEDVDVSNLSLEGEKSPLEAGRGAQ
;
A
#
# COMPACT_ATOMS: atom_id res chain seq x y z
N MET A 1 15.00 1.85 -6.42
CA MET A 1 14.75 0.42 -6.62
C MET A 1 16.08 -0.26 -6.66
N GLU A 2 16.60 -0.41 -5.46
CA GLU A 2 17.69 -1.29 -5.13
C GLU A 2 17.12 -2.65 -4.69
N PRO A 3 17.93 -3.72 -4.67
CA PRO A 3 17.51 -5.00 -4.11
C PRO A 3 17.10 -4.84 -2.64
N GLY A 4 15.87 -5.26 -2.30
CA GLY A 4 15.31 -5.10 -0.95
C GLY A 4 14.28 -3.96 -0.81
N ASP A 5 14.22 -3.04 -1.77
CA ASP A 5 13.18 -2.00 -1.79
C ASP A 5 11.78 -2.64 -1.96
N LYS A 6 10.91 -2.47 -0.96
CA LYS A 6 9.52 -2.94 -1.01
C LYS A 6 8.61 -2.07 -1.88
N VAL A 7 8.94 -0.78 -1.99
CA VAL A 7 8.18 0.27 -2.69
C VAL A 7 9.13 1.13 -3.53
N ARG A 8 8.59 1.88 -4.50
CA ARG A 8 9.40 2.78 -5.35
C ARG A 8 9.66 4.10 -4.64
N PRO A 9 10.88 4.40 -4.15
CA PRO A 9 11.12 5.56 -3.30
C PRO A 9 10.77 6.88 -4.01
N ASN A 10 11.21 7.07 -5.25
CA ASN A 10 10.90 8.30 -5.99
C ASN A 10 9.41 8.50 -6.25
N LEU A 11 8.67 7.42 -6.48
CA LEU A 11 7.22 7.49 -6.66
C LEU A 11 6.53 7.78 -5.32
N GLU A 12 6.98 7.13 -4.25
CA GLU A 12 6.47 7.35 -2.90
C GLU A 12 6.66 8.80 -2.45
N THR A 13 7.87 9.34 -2.63
CA THR A 13 8.18 10.75 -2.36
C THR A 13 7.28 11.68 -3.18
N LEU A 14 7.13 11.42 -4.48
CA LEU A 14 6.28 12.23 -5.35
C LEU A 14 4.83 12.26 -4.86
N LEU A 15 4.27 11.10 -4.49
CA LEU A 15 2.88 10.97 -4.08
C LEU A 15 2.63 11.55 -2.69
N ARG A 16 3.53 11.34 -1.72
CA ARG A 16 3.43 12.01 -0.40
C ARG A 16 3.48 13.53 -0.55
N ASN A 17 4.36 14.04 -1.39
CA ASN A 17 4.43 15.49 -1.67
C ASN A 17 3.16 16.00 -2.37
N ALA A 18 2.60 15.23 -3.30
CA ALA A 18 1.34 15.58 -3.96
C ALA A 18 0.16 15.65 -2.98
N VAL A 19 0.08 14.71 -2.03
CA VAL A 19 -0.93 14.75 -0.96
C VAL A 19 -0.72 15.98 -0.10
N ARG A 20 0.50 16.28 0.35
CA ARG A 20 0.81 17.47 1.16
C ARG A 20 0.46 18.78 0.44
N ALA A 21 0.67 18.85 -0.87
CA ALA A 21 0.39 20.02 -1.70
C ALA A 21 -1.08 20.12 -2.15
N PHE A 22 -1.94 19.17 -1.78
CA PHE A 22 -3.34 19.17 -2.17
C PHE A 22 -4.06 20.41 -1.60
N PRO A 23 -4.77 21.21 -2.42
CA PRO A 23 -5.23 22.55 -2.02
C PRO A 23 -6.43 22.58 -1.08
N TYR A 24 -7.11 21.44 -0.88
CA TYR A 24 -8.35 21.37 -0.09
C TYR A 24 -8.14 20.62 1.23
N HIS A 25 -7.35 21.19 2.15
CA HIS A 25 -7.02 20.59 3.46
C HIS A 25 -8.23 20.30 4.34
N GLN A 26 -9.30 21.07 4.20
CA GLN A 26 -10.55 20.88 4.95
C GLN A 26 -11.45 19.78 4.36
N SER A 27 -11.06 19.18 3.23
CA SER A 27 -11.82 18.09 2.65
C SER A 27 -11.60 16.79 3.42
N LEU A 28 -12.67 16.00 3.58
CA LEU A 28 -12.57 14.66 4.17
C LEU A 28 -11.56 13.77 3.44
N LEU A 29 -11.48 13.90 2.11
CA LEU A 29 -10.51 13.16 1.28
C LEU A 29 -9.07 13.42 1.73
N PHE A 30 -8.69 14.69 1.92
CA PHE A 30 -7.36 15.05 2.37
C PHE A 30 -7.06 14.49 3.77
N GLN A 31 -7.97 14.72 4.71
CA GLN A 31 -7.81 14.28 6.10
C GLN A 31 -7.66 12.76 6.19
N MET A 32 -8.48 12.01 5.44
CA MET A 32 -8.39 10.56 5.35
C MET A 32 -7.04 10.10 4.76
N LEU A 33 -6.57 10.72 3.68
CA LEU A 33 -5.33 10.36 3.02
C LEU A 33 -4.10 10.62 3.91
N VAL A 34 -4.02 11.80 4.54
CA VAL A 34 -2.88 12.14 5.40
C VAL A 34 -2.82 11.18 6.59
N LYS A 35 -3.95 10.92 7.25
CA LYS A 35 -3.99 9.99 8.39
C LYS A 35 -3.54 8.57 7.99
N ALA A 36 -4.07 8.04 6.90
CA ALA A 36 -3.71 6.70 6.43
C ALA A 36 -2.24 6.59 6.00
N ILE A 37 -1.69 7.61 5.33
CA ILE A 37 -0.29 7.61 4.89
C ILE A 37 0.67 7.85 6.07
N ALA A 38 0.26 8.60 7.10
CA ALA A 38 1.07 8.82 8.30
C ALA A 38 1.24 7.56 9.16
N GLU A 39 0.28 6.63 9.13
CA GLU A 39 0.37 5.33 9.82
C GLU A 39 1.44 4.39 9.20
N THR A 40 1.83 4.64 7.95
CA THR A 40 2.84 3.83 7.25
C THR A 40 4.20 4.52 7.19
N LYS A 41 5.21 3.80 7.67
CA LYS A 41 6.60 4.24 7.55
C LYS A 41 7.00 4.32 6.07
N PHE A 42 7.79 5.32 5.73
CA PHE A 42 8.33 5.42 4.38
C PHE A 42 9.12 4.16 4.03
N GLY A 43 8.94 3.67 2.80
CA GLY A 43 9.61 2.47 2.32
C GLY A 43 8.87 1.17 2.64
N ASP A 44 7.84 1.20 3.49
CA ASP A 44 7.04 0.03 3.82
C ASP A 44 5.72 -0.01 3.03
N ARG A 45 5.01 -1.15 3.12
CA ARG A 45 3.69 -1.33 2.49
C ARG A 45 2.57 -1.20 3.53
N PRO A 46 1.37 -0.70 3.14
CA PRO A 46 1.00 -0.19 1.81
C PRO A 46 1.70 1.12 1.43
N ASP A 47 1.96 1.31 0.13
CA ASP A 47 2.57 2.55 -0.37
C ASP A 47 1.50 3.65 -0.56
N SER A 48 1.94 4.89 -0.76
CA SER A 48 1.05 6.04 -0.95
C SER A 48 0.14 5.88 -2.16
N TYR A 49 0.60 5.19 -3.20
CA TYR A 49 -0.22 4.89 -4.38
C TYR A 49 -1.45 4.05 -4.01
N VAL A 50 -1.28 3.01 -3.18
CA VAL A 50 -2.38 2.16 -2.73
C VAL A 50 -3.43 2.99 -1.98
N TYR A 51 -3.03 3.84 -1.05
CA TYR A 51 -3.97 4.70 -0.31
C TYR A 51 -4.72 5.68 -1.22
N ILE A 52 -4.02 6.31 -2.16
CA ILE A 52 -4.65 7.21 -3.14
C ILE A 52 -5.65 6.44 -4.02
N ALA A 53 -5.25 5.29 -4.56
CA ALA A 53 -6.11 4.47 -5.39
C ALA A 53 -7.36 3.98 -4.62
N GLN A 54 -7.19 3.60 -3.35
CA GLN A 54 -8.29 3.21 -2.49
C GLN A 54 -9.27 4.36 -2.21
N ALA A 55 -8.76 5.58 -2.02
CA ALA A 55 -9.60 6.75 -1.78
C ALA A 55 -10.38 7.17 -3.04
N LEU A 56 -9.77 7.05 -4.22
CA LEU A 56 -10.38 7.47 -5.49
C LEU A 56 -11.32 6.43 -6.08
N PHE A 57 -10.94 5.15 -6.04
CA PHE A 57 -11.68 4.06 -6.69
C PHE A 57 -12.44 3.17 -5.70
N GLY A 58 -12.26 3.39 -4.40
CA GLY A 58 -12.80 2.55 -3.34
C GLY A 58 -11.88 1.37 -3.01
N GLN A 59 -11.91 0.99 -1.73
CA GLN A 59 -11.09 -0.10 -1.16
C GLN A 59 -11.19 -1.41 -1.96
N ARG A 60 -12.43 -1.82 -2.30
CA ARG A 60 -12.70 -3.08 -3.02
C ARG A 60 -12.05 -3.14 -4.40
N MET A 61 -11.87 -2.00 -5.07
CA MET A 61 -11.31 -1.97 -6.42
C MET A 61 -9.82 -2.33 -6.39
N THR A 62 -9.10 -1.86 -5.37
CA THR A 62 -7.66 -2.14 -5.21
C THR A 62 -7.32 -3.59 -4.88
N THR A 63 -8.27 -4.34 -4.34
CA THR A 63 -8.09 -5.77 -4.03
C THR A 63 -8.54 -6.69 -5.17
N THR A 64 -9.51 -6.25 -5.97
CA THR A 64 -10.10 -7.06 -7.05
C THR A 64 -9.47 -6.81 -8.41
N THR A 65 -8.91 -5.62 -8.62
CA THR A 65 -8.41 -5.18 -9.93
C THR A 65 -6.90 -5.02 -9.92
N GLN A 66 -6.29 -5.29 -11.07
CA GLN A 66 -4.85 -5.28 -11.24
C GLN A 66 -4.45 -4.07 -12.06
N PHE A 67 -3.82 -3.10 -11.41
CA PHE A 67 -3.38 -1.87 -12.06
C PHE A 67 -2.01 -2.04 -12.67
N CYS A 68 -1.77 -1.39 -13.80
CA CYS A 68 -0.45 -1.40 -14.42
C CYS A 68 0.54 -0.68 -13.51
N ALA A 69 1.66 -1.34 -13.19
CA ALA A 69 2.72 -0.77 -12.34
C ALA A 69 3.45 0.47 -12.92
N VAL A 70 3.07 0.91 -14.12
CA VAL A 70 3.70 2.02 -14.85
C VAL A 70 2.73 3.16 -15.11
N CYS A 71 1.56 2.85 -15.67
CA CYS A 71 0.60 3.87 -16.11
C CYS A 71 -0.70 3.89 -15.28
N GLY A 72 -0.85 2.99 -14.30
CA GLY A 72 -2.03 2.95 -13.44
C GLY A 72 -3.32 2.51 -14.12
N VAL A 73 -3.30 2.12 -15.39
CA VAL A 73 -4.49 1.58 -16.08
C VAL A 73 -4.94 0.27 -15.43
N ALA A 74 -6.24 0.18 -15.16
CA ALA A 74 -6.90 -1.01 -14.62
C ALA A 74 -6.83 -2.21 -15.58
N ASP A 75 -7.28 -3.39 -15.12
CA ASP A 75 -7.39 -4.61 -15.92
C ASP A 75 -6.11 -5.04 -16.64
N SER A 76 -4.97 -4.93 -15.95
CA SER A 76 -3.68 -5.36 -16.47
C SER A 76 -3.59 -6.87 -16.61
N LYS A 77 -3.67 -7.34 -17.86
CA LYS A 77 -3.67 -8.79 -18.19
C LYS A 77 -2.28 -9.43 -18.26
N LYS A 78 -1.21 -8.64 -18.40
CA LYS A 78 0.16 -9.15 -18.54
C LYS A 78 0.89 -9.06 -17.22
N ARG A 79 1.83 -9.98 -17.00
CA ARG A 79 2.60 -10.04 -15.75
C ARG A 79 4.05 -10.37 -16.00
N CYS A 80 4.94 -9.87 -15.15
CA CYS A 80 6.30 -10.37 -15.08
C CYS A 80 6.27 -11.89 -14.77
N LYS A 81 7.02 -12.70 -15.52
CA LYS A 81 7.01 -14.16 -15.33
C LYS A 81 7.56 -14.58 -13.97
N ALA A 82 8.57 -13.86 -13.47
CA ALA A 82 9.23 -14.14 -12.20
C ALA A 82 8.40 -13.63 -11.01
N CYS A 83 8.19 -12.32 -10.92
CA CYS A 83 7.59 -11.68 -9.73
C CYS A 83 6.10 -11.30 -9.86
N LYS A 84 5.44 -11.70 -10.96
CA LYS A 84 4.01 -11.47 -11.22
C LYS A 84 3.51 -10.01 -11.25
N LEU A 85 4.41 -9.03 -11.24
CA LEU A 85 4.07 -7.60 -11.31
C LEU A 85 3.21 -7.30 -12.57
N PRO A 86 2.04 -6.63 -12.42
CA PRO A 86 1.07 -6.44 -13.50
C PRO A 86 1.41 -5.28 -14.45
N TYR A 87 1.14 -5.51 -15.74
CA TYR A 87 1.28 -4.52 -16.81
C TYR A 87 0.11 -4.61 -17.79
N CYS A 88 -0.32 -3.47 -18.34
CA CYS A 88 -1.34 -3.44 -19.39
C CYS A 88 -0.77 -3.93 -20.75
N SER A 89 0.50 -3.64 -21.03
CA SER A 89 1.16 -3.92 -22.31
C SER A 89 2.63 -4.31 -22.16
N VAL A 90 3.19 -4.92 -23.21
CA VAL A 90 4.63 -5.21 -23.29
C VAL A 90 5.46 -3.92 -23.33
N SER A 91 4.90 -2.83 -23.87
CA SER A 91 5.56 -1.53 -23.90
C SER A 91 5.80 -0.98 -22.49
N CYS A 92 4.79 -1.03 -21.61
CA CYS A 92 4.93 -0.65 -20.20
C CYS A 92 5.97 -1.52 -19.48
N GLN A 93 5.96 -2.83 -19.71
CA GLN A 93 6.97 -3.72 -19.12
C GLN A 93 8.39 -3.37 -19.57
N LYS A 94 8.59 -3.11 -20.87
CA LYS A 94 9.91 -2.73 -21.42
C LYS A 94 10.38 -1.38 -20.88
N LEU A 95 9.48 -0.41 -20.74
CA LEU A 95 9.78 0.91 -20.17
C LEU A 95 10.24 0.80 -18.72
N ASP A 96 9.59 -0.08 -17.94
CA ASP A 96 9.93 -0.28 -16.53
C ASP A 96 11.16 -1.17 -16.30
N TRP A 97 11.51 -2.02 -17.27
CA TRP A 97 12.55 -3.04 -17.14
C TRP A 97 13.89 -2.54 -16.56
N PRO A 98 14.44 -1.37 -16.95
CA PRO A 98 15.70 -0.87 -16.39
C PRO A 98 15.67 -0.70 -14.86
N ILE A 99 14.50 -0.36 -14.31
CA ILE A 99 14.27 -0.15 -12.88
C ILE A 99 13.86 -1.49 -12.25
N HIS A 100 12.88 -2.15 -12.85
CA HIS A 100 12.28 -3.38 -12.33
C HIS A 100 13.27 -4.54 -12.20
N LYS A 101 14.20 -4.71 -13.15
CA LYS A 101 15.14 -5.85 -13.15
C LYS A 101 16.03 -5.91 -11.91
N ARG A 102 16.29 -4.77 -11.28
CA ARG A 102 17.12 -4.66 -10.06
C ARG A 102 16.42 -5.23 -8.83
N CYS A 103 15.10 -5.13 -8.77
CA CYS A 103 14.29 -5.56 -7.63
C CYS A 103 13.40 -6.78 -7.92
N CYS A 104 13.33 -7.24 -9.18
CA CYS A 104 12.42 -8.32 -9.60
C CYS A 104 12.58 -9.59 -8.76
N SER A 105 13.81 -10.00 -8.44
CA SER A 105 14.06 -11.20 -7.62
C SER A 105 13.55 -11.02 -6.19
N SER A 106 13.82 -9.88 -5.57
CA SER A 106 13.36 -9.55 -4.22
C SER A 106 11.83 -9.54 -4.14
N ILE A 107 11.15 -8.92 -5.11
CA ILE A 107 9.67 -8.94 -5.17
C ILE A 107 9.15 -10.38 -5.32
N ALA A 108 9.81 -11.20 -6.14
CA ALA A 108 9.40 -12.60 -6.32
C ALA A 108 9.56 -13.42 -5.03
N GLU A 109 10.58 -13.14 -4.23
CA GLU A 109 10.83 -13.78 -2.95
C GLU A 109 9.76 -13.39 -1.91
N THR A 110 9.49 -12.09 -1.75
CA THR A 110 8.43 -11.61 -0.85
C THR A 110 7.07 -12.25 -1.15
N LEU A 111 6.70 -12.36 -2.44
CA LEU A 111 5.43 -13.01 -2.82
C LEU A 111 5.40 -14.51 -2.49
N ARG A 112 6.54 -15.20 -2.55
CA ARG A 112 6.63 -16.62 -2.15
C ARG A 112 6.49 -16.76 -0.64
N GLU A 113 7.15 -15.91 0.13
CA GLU A 113 7.05 -15.89 1.59
C GLU A 113 5.62 -15.59 2.05
N GLU A 114 4.95 -14.62 1.42
CA GLU A 114 3.54 -14.31 1.68
C GLU A 114 2.64 -15.50 1.38
N ALA A 115 2.81 -16.16 0.23
CA ALA A 115 2.04 -17.36 -0.12
C ALA A 115 2.26 -18.53 0.85
N ASN A 116 3.49 -18.71 1.33
CA ASN A 116 3.82 -19.72 2.32
C ASN A 116 3.16 -19.41 3.68
N ARG A 117 3.23 -18.15 4.13
CA ARG A 117 2.59 -17.70 5.37
C ARG A 117 1.08 -17.91 5.36
N SER A 118 0.42 -17.61 4.25
CA SER A 118 -1.03 -17.85 4.09
C SER A 118 -1.41 -19.33 4.06
N SER A 119 -0.48 -20.22 3.72
CA SER A 119 -0.70 -21.67 3.68
C SER A 119 -0.55 -22.33 5.06
N ILE A 120 0.18 -21.71 5.99
CA ILE A 120 0.44 -22.22 7.36
C ILE A 120 -0.67 -21.81 8.35
N GLN A 121 -1.42 -20.74 8.09
CA GLN A 121 -2.50 -20.29 8.99
C GLN A 121 -3.64 -21.32 9.17
N TYR A 122 -3.78 -22.31 8.29
CA TYR A 122 -4.84 -23.33 8.35
C TYR A 122 -4.54 -24.53 9.28
N VAL A 123 -3.33 -24.68 9.82
CA VAL A 123 -2.95 -25.89 10.58
C VAL A 123 -2.91 -25.74 12.11
N GLU A 124 -3.01 -24.53 12.68
CA GLU A 124 -2.75 -24.33 14.11
C GLU A 124 -3.99 -24.25 15.03
N GLU A 125 -5.22 -24.31 14.50
CA GLU A 125 -6.45 -24.36 15.31
C GLU A 125 -7.33 -25.56 14.96
N LEU A 126 -6.86 -26.77 15.28
CA LEU A 126 -7.76 -27.91 15.50
C LEU A 126 -7.52 -28.45 16.90
N PRO A 127 -8.41 -28.16 17.88
CA PRO A 127 -8.36 -28.81 19.17
C PRO A 127 -8.80 -30.27 18.98
N ILE A 128 -7.87 -31.21 19.10
CA ILE A 128 -8.19 -32.64 19.22
C ILE A 128 -8.71 -32.85 20.65
N GLY A 129 -10.00 -32.59 20.86
CA GLY A 129 -10.69 -32.78 22.13
C GLY A 129 -11.88 -33.72 21.97
N GLY A 130 -11.79 -34.91 22.55
CA GLY A 130 -12.82 -35.95 22.49
C GLY A 130 -14.14 -35.56 23.16
N SER A 131 -15.19 -36.26 22.74
CA SER A 131 -16.59 -36.16 23.15
C SER A 131 -16.84 -36.31 24.66
N ASN A 132 -17.75 -35.51 25.23
CA ASN A 132 -19.10 -35.94 25.66
C ASN A 132 -19.92 -34.83 26.37
N HIS A 133 -21.17 -34.70 25.90
CA HIS A 133 -22.46 -34.38 26.56
C HIS A 133 -22.75 -33.06 27.33
N ASP A 134 -23.88 -32.47 26.88
CA ASP A 134 -24.97 -31.73 27.55
C ASP A 134 -24.68 -30.48 28.41
N GLU A 135 -25.23 -29.32 28.02
CA GLU A 135 -26.47 -28.75 28.60
C GLU A 135 -26.76 -27.34 28.00
N LEU A 136 -28.03 -27.03 27.75
CA LEU A 136 -28.54 -25.72 27.33
C LEU A 136 -28.42 -24.69 28.47
N ALA A 137 -28.01 -23.46 28.15
CA ALA A 137 -28.52 -22.27 28.82
C ALA A 137 -28.44 -21.04 27.91
N GLN A 138 -29.55 -20.31 27.87
CA GLN A 138 -29.77 -19.03 27.20
C GLN A 138 -28.99 -17.92 27.90
N ASP A 139 -28.48 -16.93 27.16
CA ASP A 139 -28.70 -15.54 27.57
C ASP A 139 -28.62 -14.55 26.38
N GLU A 140 -29.48 -13.55 26.46
CA GLU A 140 -29.76 -12.53 25.45
C GLU A 140 -28.87 -11.29 25.60
N GLN A 141 -28.80 -10.52 24.50
CA GLN A 141 -28.46 -9.10 24.40
C GLN A 141 -27.04 -8.60 24.74
N ALA A 142 -26.36 -8.09 23.69
CA ALA A 142 -26.00 -6.67 23.61
C ALA A 142 -25.69 -6.26 22.17
N ALA A 143 -26.67 -5.67 21.49
CA ALA A 143 -26.46 -4.91 20.27
C ALA A 143 -25.75 -3.59 20.63
N LYS A 144 -24.50 -3.41 20.21
CA LYS A 144 -23.83 -2.11 20.30
C LYS A 144 -24.13 -1.31 19.03
N VAL A 145 -25.08 -0.40 19.17
CA VAL A 145 -25.39 0.68 18.21
C VAL A 145 -24.09 1.43 17.91
N VAL A 146 -23.70 1.46 16.63
CA VAL A 146 -22.65 2.37 16.14
C VAL A 146 -23.24 3.79 16.20
N SER A 147 -22.79 4.57 17.18
CA SER A 147 -23.02 6.01 17.23
C SER A 147 -22.21 6.65 16.13
N SER A 148 -22.87 7.24 15.13
CA SER A 148 -22.26 8.11 14.15
C SER A 148 -22.09 9.50 14.75
N ASP A 149 -21.07 9.68 15.59
CA ASP A 149 -20.65 11.01 16.00
C ASP A 149 -19.75 11.61 14.91
N VAL A 150 -20.31 12.59 14.21
CA VAL A 150 -19.59 13.53 13.35
C VAL A 150 -18.65 14.32 14.27
N THR A 151 -17.40 13.89 14.36
CA THR A 151 -16.38 14.62 15.11
C THR A 151 -15.86 15.79 14.29
N CYS A 152 -15.62 16.87 15.02
CA CYS A 152 -15.05 18.14 14.62
C CYS A 152 -13.81 17.93 13.73
N VAL A 153 -13.68 18.72 12.66
CA VAL A 153 -12.50 18.74 11.80
C VAL A 153 -11.34 19.39 12.55
N GLU A 154 -10.52 18.58 13.21
CA GLU A 154 -9.22 19.01 13.73
C GLU A 154 -8.21 19.13 12.58
N ASP A 155 -7.25 20.06 12.68
CA ASP A 155 -6.18 20.21 11.72
C ASP A 155 -5.30 18.94 11.68
N VAL A 156 -5.19 18.31 10.52
CA VAL A 156 -4.44 17.05 10.37
C VAL A 156 -2.95 17.34 10.23
N ASP A 157 -2.15 16.80 11.15
CA ASP A 157 -0.69 16.93 11.15
C ASP A 157 -0.06 16.24 9.92
N VAL A 158 0.50 17.06 9.02
CA VAL A 158 1.20 16.62 7.80
C VAL A 158 2.70 16.41 8.00
N SER A 159 3.23 16.60 9.21
CA SER A 159 4.67 16.51 9.48
C SER A 159 5.23 15.12 9.15
N ASN A 160 4.43 14.07 9.39
CA ASN A 160 4.78 12.68 9.13
C ASN A 160 4.74 12.28 7.63
N LEU A 161 4.35 13.19 6.73
CA LEU A 161 4.43 12.98 5.28
C LEU A 161 5.82 13.30 4.70
N SER A 162 6.67 13.99 5.46
CA SER A 162 7.99 14.44 4.99
C SER A 162 9.12 13.50 5.37
N LEU A 163 9.97 13.23 4.37
CA LEU A 163 11.34 12.82 4.58
C LEU A 163 12.26 14.05 4.47
N GLU A 164 13.16 14.20 5.43
CA GLU A 164 14.31 15.10 5.28
C GLU A 164 15.15 14.63 4.08
N GLY A 165 15.44 15.56 3.18
CA GLY A 165 16.01 15.25 1.87
C GLY A 165 17.46 14.75 1.93
N GLU A 166 17.70 13.56 1.39
CA GLU A 166 19.01 13.22 0.85
C GLU A 166 19.24 14.08 -0.41
N LYS A 167 20.18 15.01 -0.31
CA LYS A 167 20.64 15.84 -1.43
C LYS A 167 21.13 14.94 -2.56
N SER A 168 20.50 15.04 -3.74
CA SER A 168 21.02 14.46 -4.98
C SER A 168 22.35 15.14 -5.38
N PRO A 169 23.44 14.42 -5.71
CA PRO A 169 24.74 15.00 -6.08
C PRO A 169 24.83 15.67 -7.48
N LEU A 170 23.77 16.32 -7.97
CA LEU A 170 23.73 16.83 -9.36
C LEU A 170 24.00 18.34 -9.52
N GLU A 171 24.33 19.07 -8.46
CA GLU A 171 24.69 20.50 -8.52
C GLU A 171 26.13 20.79 -8.07
N ALA A 172 27.10 20.05 -8.61
CA ALA A 172 28.52 20.39 -8.50
C ALA A 172 29.12 20.48 -9.91
N GLY A 173 28.80 21.57 -10.63
CA GLY A 173 29.30 21.70 -11.99
C GLY A 173 28.94 22.97 -12.75
N ARG A 174 28.71 24.11 -12.08
CA ARG A 174 28.75 25.43 -12.73
C ARG A 174 29.26 26.47 -11.74
N GLY A 175 30.53 26.84 -11.86
CA GLY A 175 31.09 27.95 -11.09
C GLY A 175 32.59 27.85 -10.83
N ALA A 176 33.40 28.00 -11.87
CA ALA A 176 34.73 28.61 -11.73
C ALA A 176 35.10 29.23 -13.09
N GLN A 177 35.61 30.44 -13.00
CA GLN A 177 36.02 31.35 -14.08
C GLN A 177 37.08 30.76 -14.99
#